data_AF-A0A2N0HRL8-F1
#
_entry.id   AF-A0A2N0HRL8-F1
#
_cell.length_a   1.000
_cell.length_b   1.000
_cell.length_c   1.000
_cell.angle_alpha   90.00
_cell.angle_beta   90.00
_cell.angle_gamma   90.00
#
_symmetry.space_group_name_H-M   'P 1'
#
loop_
_entity.id
_entity.type
_entity.pdbx_description
1 polymer ?
#
loop_
_entity_poly.entity_id
_entity_poly.type
_entity_poly.pdbx_seq_one_letter_code
_entity_poly.pdbx_strand_id
1 'polypeptide(L)'
;MDGASLTQRLLERHRLDAEDALQQVALAVLQQEGIRDDSVLRLDRIAALAPPVAGMVLLAEWLAYVDWEGFDSALYANIDAVAAIIAGALDLPAVAANLLQARDATVFEAQRPALAPAALLFIERHIALFPG
;
A
#
# COMPACT_ATOMS: atom_id res chain seq x y z
N MET A 1 20.92 22.77 -6.12
CA MET A 1 19.83 22.26 -6.98
C MET A 1 19.38 20.98 -6.33
N ASP A 2 18.41 21.08 -5.41
CA ASP A 2 17.85 19.87 -4.81
C ASP A 2 16.84 19.33 -5.81
N GLY A 3 17.24 18.27 -6.52
CA GLY A 3 16.32 17.55 -7.39
C GLY A 3 15.22 16.91 -6.54
N ALA A 4 13.97 16.99 -7.00
CA ALA A 4 12.86 16.29 -6.37
C ALA A 4 13.18 14.79 -6.25
N SER A 5 12.86 14.20 -5.09
CA SER A 5 13.13 12.78 -4.87
C SER A 5 12.44 11.89 -5.89
N LEU A 6 12.91 10.65 -6.10
CA LEU A 6 12.22 9.65 -6.93
C LEU A 6 10.75 9.53 -6.53
N THR A 7 10.49 9.40 -5.23
CA THR A 7 9.12 9.35 -4.69
C THR A 7 8.33 10.61 -5.05
N GLN A 8 8.90 11.81 -4.88
CA GLN A 8 8.22 13.06 -5.23
C GLN A 8 7.89 13.15 -6.73
N ARG A 9 8.82 12.70 -7.60
CA ARG A 9 8.59 12.68 -9.06
C ARG A 9 7.48 11.69 -9.46
N LEU A 10 7.38 10.55 -8.76
CA LEU A 10 6.31 9.58 -8.99
C LEU A 10 4.95 10.16 -8.56
N LEU A 11 4.87 10.78 -7.39
CA LEU A 11 3.65 11.43 -6.91
C LEU A 11 3.18 12.54 -7.87
N GLU A 12 4.10 13.38 -8.36
CA GLU A 12 3.78 14.44 -9.32
C GLU A 12 3.31 13.88 -10.67
N ARG A 13 3.94 12.81 -11.16
CA ARG A 13 3.61 12.17 -12.45
C ARG A 13 2.25 11.47 -12.42
N HIS A 14 1.92 10.83 -11.30
CA HIS A 14 0.73 9.98 -11.16
C HIS A 14 -0.37 10.64 -10.33
N ARG A 15 -0.36 11.98 -10.24
CA ARG A 15 -1.42 12.77 -9.57
C ARG A 15 -2.85 12.41 -9.98
N LEU A 16 -3.04 11.91 -11.20
CA LEU A 16 -4.36 11.53 -11.74
C LEU A 16 -4.69 10.04 -11.54
N ASP A 17 -3.73 9.24 -11.09
CA ASP A 17 -3.86 7.80 -10.86
C ASP A 17 -3.12 7.40 -9.58
N ALA A 18 -3.83 7.53 -8.45
CA ALA A 18 -3.23 7.34 -7.14
C ALA A 18 -2.81 5.88 -6.89
N GLU A 19 -3.49 4.93 -7.51
CA GLU A 19 -3.20 3.50 -7.34
C GLU A 19 -1.93 3.13 -8.08
N ASP A 20 -1.77 3.56 -9.34
CA ASP A 20 -0.50 3.38 -10.06
C ASP A 20 0.65 4.10 -9.34
N ALA A 21 0.43 5.32 -8.82
CA ALA A 21 1.44 6.02 -8.02
C ALA A 21 1.91 5.19 -6.82
N LEU A 22 0.97 4.61 -6.07
CA LEU A 22 1.27 3.77 -4.91
C LEU A 22 2.07 2.53 -5.32
N GLN A 23 1.68 1.86 -6.41
CA GLN A 23 2.38 0.70 -6.95
C GLN A 23 3.81 1.06 -7.39
N GLN A 24 4.01 2.19 -8.08
CA GLN A 24 5.35 2.63 -8.49
C GLN A 24 6.26 2.95 -7.30
N VAL A 25 5.72 3.57 -6.24
CA VAL A 25 6.50 3.84 -5.02
C VAL A 25 6.86 2.53 -4.30
N ALA A 26 5.91 1.60 -4.16
CA ALA A 26 6.19 0.29 -3.58
C ALA A 26 7.24 -0.48 -4.39
N LEU A 27 7.14 -0.47 -5.72
CA LEU A 27 8.13 -1.08 -6.60
C LEU A 27 9.52 -0.46 -6.44
N ALA A 28 9.61 0.87 -6.35
CA ALA A 28 10.87 1.57 -6.13
C ALA A 28 11.52 1.18 -4.79
N VAL A 29 10.73 1.04 -3.72
CA VAL A 29 11.21 0.55 -2.41
C VAL A 29 11.77 -0.87 -2.56
N LEU A 30 11.00 -1.77 -3.15
CA LEU A 30 11.39 -3.17 -3.31
C LEU A 30 12.69 -3.30 -4.13
N GLN A 31 12.84 -2.49 -5.18
CA GLN A 31 14.06 -2.46 -6.00
C GLN A 31 15.28 -1.92 -5.22
N GLN A 32 15.11 -0.83 -4.48
CA GLN A 32 16.19 -0.24 -3.68
C GLN A 32 16.70 -1.22 -2.61
N GLU A 33 15.79 -1.95 -1.98
CA GLU A 33 16.09 -2.90 -0.91
C GLU A 33 16.48 -4.29 -1.43
N GLY A 34 16.59 -4.46 -2.75
CA GLY A 34 16.98 -5.71 -3.40
C GLY A 34 15.97 -6.87 -3.18
N ILE A 35 14.73 -6.55 -2.82
CA ILE A 35 13.65 -7.51 -2.59
C ILE A 35 13.08 -7.92 -3.96
N ARG A 36 13.50 -9.09 -4.44
CA ARG A 36 13.13 -9.64 -5.77
C ARG A 36 11.76 -10.35 -5.79
N ASP A 37 11.29 -10.61 -7.01
CA ASP A 37 9.94 -11.02 -7.38
C ASP A 37 9.68 -12.54 -7.35
N ASP A 38 10.18 -13.23 -6.32
CA ASP A 38 10.15 -14.69 -6.24
C ASP A 38 8.98 -15.27 -5.43
N SER A 39 8.11 -14.44 -4.84
CA SER A 39 6.96 -14.93 -4.06
C SER A 39 5.85 -13.90 -3.88
N VAL A 40 4.61 -14.42 -3.79
CA VAL A 40 3.39 -13.72 -3.41
C VAL A 40 3.48 -13.40 -1.92
N LEU A 41 3.58 -12.10 -1.60
CA LEU A 41 3.67 -11.54 -0.24
C LEU A 41 4.98 -11.89 0.48
N ARG A 42 5.97 -11.04 0.26
CA ARG A 42 7.36 -11.15 0.75
C ARG A 42 7.48 -10.74 2.23
N LEU A 43 6.61 -11.28 3.07
CA LEU A 43 6.28 -10.75 4.40
C LEU A 43 7.49 -10.53 5.31
N ASP A 44 8.38 -11.51 5.42
CA ASP A 44 9.56 -11.39 6.30
C ASP A 44 10.52 -10.29 5.82
N ARG A 45 10.64 -10.11 4.50
CA ARG A 45 11.51 -9.07 3.92
C ARG A 45 10.86 -7.69 4.00
N ILE A 46 9.54 -7.62 3.80
CA ILE A 46 8.77 -6.38 3.97
C ILE A 46 8.78 -5.95 5.45
N ALA A 47 8.65 -6.90 6.38
CA ALA A 47 8.69 -6.63 7.82
C ALA A 47 10.06 -6.11 8.31
N ALA A 48 11.14 -6.35 7.56
CA ALA A 48 12.47 -5.82 7.87
C ALA A 48 12.65 -4.34 7.46
N LEU A 49 11.72 -3.78 6.66
CA LEU A 49 11.74 -2.37 6.28
C LEU A 49 11.37 -1.46 7.47
N ALA A 50 11.66 -0.17 7.35
CA ALA A 50 11.17 0.81 8.31
C ALA A 50 9.62 0.72 8.41
N PRO A 51 9.02 0.75 9.61
CA PRO A 51 7.59 0.43 9.77
C PRO A 51 6.63 1.23 8.86
N PRO A 52 6.82 2.55 8.64
CA PRO A 52 5.99 3.30 7.70
C PRO A 52 6.11 2.80 6.25
N VAL A 53 7.30 2.39 5.85
CA VAL A 53 7.59 1.87 4.50
C VAL A 53 7.02 0.47 4.34
N ALA A 54 7.25 -0.41 5.32
CA ALA A 54 6.71 -1.76 5.36
C ALA A 54 5.18 -1.76 5.19
N GLY A 55 4.49 -0.87 5.90
CA GLY A 55 3.03 -0.75 5.84
C GLY A 55 2.51 -0.37 4.46
N MET A 56 3.13 0.60 3.80
CA MET A 56 2.68 1.04 2.46
C MET A 56 3.00 0.00 1.38
N VAL A 57 4.15 -0.68 1.47
CA VAL A 57 4.49 -1.79 0.57
C VAL A 57 3.53 -2.97 0.76
N LEU A 58 3.23 -3.35 2.00
CA LEU A 58 2.26 -4.42 2.28
C LEU A 58 0.86 -4.09 1.75
N LEU A 59 0.41 -2.84 1.92
CA LEU A 59 -0.87 -2.39 1.38
C LEU A 59 -0.90 -2.46 -0.16
N ALA A 60 0.15 -1.98 -0.83
CA ALA A 60 0.26 -2.00 -2.29
C ALA A 60 0.24 -3.44 -2.83
N GLU A 61 1.03 -4.34 -2.23
CA GLU A 61 1.06 -5.76 -2.59
C GLU A 61 -0.30 -6.43 -2.36
N TRP A 62 -0.99 -6.11 -1.26
CA TRP A 62 -2.31 -6.66 -0.99
C TRP A 62 -3.37 -6.17 -2.00
N LEU A 63 -3.34 -4.89 -2.40
CA LEU A 63 -4.23 -4.36 -3.45
C LEU A 63 -3.97 -5.02 -4.81
N ALA A 64 -2.70 -5.20 -5.17
CA ALA A 64 -2.34 -5.94 -6.39
C ALA A 64 -2.81 -7.40 -6.32
N TYR A 65 -2.77 -8.02 -5.14
CA TYR A 65 -3.30 -9.36 -4.92
C TYR A 65 -4.83 -9.42 -5.04
N VAL A 66 -5.55 -8.40 -4.56
CA VAL A 66 -7.00 -8.26 -4.78
C VAL A 66 -7.33 -8.23 -6.27
N ASP A 67 -6.57 -7.48 -7.07
CA ASP A 67 -6.80 -7.41 -8.53
C ASP A 67 -6.51 -8.73 -9.25
N TRP A 68 -5.53 -9.48 -8.76
CA TRP A 68 -5.11 -10.71 -9.40
C TRP A 68 -5.97 -11.93 -9.02
N GLU A 69 -6.24 -12.12 -7.72
CA GLU A 69 -6.90 -13.31 -7.17
C GLU A 69 -8.34 -13.04 -6.66
N GLY A 70 -8.74 -11.77 -6.62
CA GLY A 70 -10.05 -11.34 -6.12
C GLY A 70 -10.09 -11.08 -4.62
N PHE A 71 -11.08 -10.29 -4.21
CA PHE A 71 -11.30 -9.87 -2.82
C PHE A 71 -11.43 -11.06 -1.86
N ASP A 72 -12.21 -12.09 -2.22
CA ASP A 72 -12.46 -13.25 -1.36
C ASP A 72 -11.17 -14.03 -1.01
N SER A 73 -10.25 -14.15 -1.98
CA SER A 73 -8.94 -14.76 -1.78
C SER A 73 -8.05 -13.87 -0.91
N ALA A 74 -8.05 -12.56 -1.18
CA ALA A 74 -7.24 -11.58 -0.46
C ALA A 74 -7.60 -11.43 1.03
N LEU A 75 -8.83 -11.77 1.44
CA LEU A 75 -9.24 -11.80 2.85
C LEU A 75 -8.44 -12.79 3.71
N TYR A 76 -7.73 -13.75 3.11
CA TYR A 76 -6.90 -14.71 3.83
C TYR A 76 -5.41 -14.37 3.79
N ALA A 77 -5.05 -13.25 3.15
CA ALA A 77 -3.68 -12.82 2.93
C ALA A 77 -3.32 -11.63 3.85
N ASN A 78 -2.79 -11.91 5.05
CA ASN A 78 -2.32 -10.89 6.01
C ASN A 78 -3.36 -9.83 6.39
N ILE A 79 -4.64 -10.21 6.38
CA ILE A 79 -5.75 -9.27 6.51
C ILE A 79 -5.71 -8.48 7.82
N ASP A 80 -5.24 -9.08 8.91
CA ASP A 80 -5.09 -8.39 10.20
C ASP A 80 -4.09 -7.23 10.12
N ALA A 81 -2.94 -7.47 9.46
CA ALA A 81 -1.92 -6.44 9.28
C ALA A 81 -2.40 -5.34 8.33
N VAL A 82 -3.05 -5.71 7.23
CA VAL A 82 -3.64 -4.77 6.27
C VAL A 82 -4.71 -3.90 6.94
N ALA A 83 -5.62 -4.51 7.70
CA ALA A 83 -6.66 -3.80 8.42
C ALA A 83 -6.08 -2.85 9.49
N ALA A 84 -5.01 -3.25 10.19
CA ALA A 84 -4.33 -2.39 11.14
C ALA A 84 -3.69 -1.16 10.47
N ILE A 85 -3.08 -1.32 9.30
CA ILE A 85 -2.54 -0.21 8.49
C ILE A 85 -3.67 0.73 8.07
N ILE A 86 -4.75 0.19 7.53
CA ILE A 86 -5.90 0.97 7.04
C ILE A 86 -6.56 1.75 8.19
N ALA A 87 -6.78 1.13 9.35
CA ALA A 87 -7.38 1.80 10.50
C ALA A 87 -6.44 2.84 11.14
N GLY A 88 -5.15 2.51 11.30
CA GLY A 88 -4.21 3.32 12.05
C GLY A 88 -3.47 4.36 11.21
N ALA A 89 -2.80 3.91 10.15
CA ALA A 89 -1.96 4.77 9.32
C ALA A 89 -2.77 5.63 8.34
N LEU A 90 -3.86 5.05 7.79
CA LEU A 90 -4.70 5.73 6.80
C LEU A 90 -5.94 6.43 7.39
N ASP A 91 -6.24 6.20 8.68
CA ASP A 91 -7.43 6.72 9.38
C ASP A 91 -8.76 6.36 8.67
N LEU A 92 -8.84 5.11 8.21
CA LEU A 92 -10.02 4.55 7.51
C LEU A 92 -10.63 3.37 8.28
N PRO A 93 -11.07 3.56 9.54
CA PRO A 93 -11.53 2.47 10.41
C PRO A 93 -12.77 1.74 9.86
N ALA A 94 -13.62 2.42 9.09
CA ALA A 94 -14.79 1.79 8.46
C ALA A 94 -14.39 0.74 7.41
N VAL A 95 -13.30 0.98 6.67
CA VAL A 95 -12.79 0.03 5.68
C VAL A 95 -12.17 -1.17 6.38
N ALA A 96 -11.35 -0.94 7.41
CA ALA A 96 -10.80 -2.01 8.23
C ALA A 96 -11.90 -2.87 8.90
N ALA A 97 -12.97 -2.25 9.40
CA ALA A 97 -14.12 -2.96 9.96
C ALA A 97 -14.82 -3.84 8.91
N ASN A 98 -14.96 -3.35 7.67
CA ASN A 98 -15.47 -4.18 6.59
C ASN A 98 -14.56 -5.39 6.35
N LEU A 99 -13.25 -5.19 6.22
CA LEU A 99 -12.30 -6.29 5.97
C LEU A 99 -12.31 -7.37 7.06
N LEU A 100 -12.41 -6.99 8.33
CA LEU A 100 -12.33 -7.95 9.44
C LEU A 100 -13.67 -8.60 9.77
N GLN A 101 -14.79 -7.86 9.65
CA GLN A 101 -16.08 -8.27 10.20
C GLN A 101 -17.11 -8.56 9.12
N ALA A 102 -17.47 -7.55 8.32
CA ALA A 102 -18.57 -7.67 7.35
C ALA A 102 -18.16 -8.49 6.11
N ARG A 103 -16.89 -8.38 5.71
CA ARG A 103 -16.27 -9.06 4.57
C ARG A 103 -17.11 -8.91 3.30
N ASP A 104 -17.69 -7.73 3.12
CA ASP A 104 -18.58 -7.45 2.01
C ASP A 104 -17.77 -6.85 0.85
N ALA A 105 -17.72 -7.59 -0.27
CA ALA A 105 -17.00 -7.19 -1.47
C ALA A 105 -17.59 -5.92 -2.10
N THR A 106 -18.91 -5.74 -2.07
CA THR A 106 -19.56 -4.55 -2.64
C THR A 106 -19.23 -3.31 -1.82
N VAL A 107 -19.25 -3.43 -0.49
CA VAL A 107 -18.82 -2.35 0.40
C VAL A 107 -17.34 -2.04 0.23
N PHE A 108 -16.50 -3.07 0.07
CA PHE A 108 -15.08 -2.89 -0.17
C PHE A 108 -14.83 -2.13 -1.47
N GLU A 109 -15.42 -2.53 -2.60
CA GLU A 109 -15.23 -1.85 -3.88
C GLU A 109 -15.72 -0.39 -3.85
N ALA A 110 -16.78 -0.10 -3.10
CA ALA A 110 -17.23 1.29 -2.90
C ALA A 110 -16.24 2.14 -2.08
N GLN A 111 -15.47 1.50 -1.19
CA GLN A 111 -14.51 2.17 -0.30
C GLN A 111 -13.09 2.20 -0.85
N ARG A 112 -12.74 1.23 -1.71
CA ARG A 112 -11.41 1.01 -2.28
C ARG A 112 -10.79 2.28 -2.89
N PRO A 113 -11.52 3.13 -3.64
CA PRO A 113 -10.93 4.34 -4.22
C PRO A 113 -10.34 5.32 -3.20
N ALA A 114 -10.68 5.22 -1.92
CA ALA A 114 -10.11 6.07 -0.87
C ALA A 114 -8.73 5.59 -0.38
N LEU A 115 -8.36 4.32 -0.60
CA LEU A 115 -7.16 3.72 -0.03
C LEU A 115 -5.88 4.31 -0.62
N ALA A 116 -5.77 4.35 -1.94
CA ALA A 116 -4.55 4.83 -2.59
C ALA A 116 -4.28 6.32 -2.31
N PRO A 117 -5.24 7.25 -2.42
CA PRO A 117 -5.03 8.65 -2.02
C PRO A 117 -4.60 8.81 -0.56
N ALA A 118 -5.21 8.07 0.37
CA ALA A 118 -4.82 8.10 1.77
C ALA A 118 -3.38 7.61 1.98
N ALA A 119 -2.99 6.54 1.27
CA ALA A 119 -1.63 6.01 1.29
C ALA A 119 -0.61 7.02 0.75
N LEU A 120 -0.92 7.72 -0.35
CA LEU A 120 -0.03 8.75 -0.90
C LEU A 120 0.16 9.92 0.08
N LEU A 121 -0.92 10.39 0.72
CA LEU A 121 -0.83 11.43 1.76
C LEU A 121 0.02 10.97 2.95
N PHE A 122 -0.08 9.68 3.32
CA PHE A 122 0.78 9.10 4.34
C PHE A 122 2.25 9.08 3.91
N ILE A 123 2.53 8.67 2.67
CA ILE A 123 3.89 8.65 2.07
C ILE A 123 4.48 10.06 2.03
N GLU A 124 3.72 11.06 1.59
CA GLU A 124 4.16 12.47 1.56
C GLU A 124 4.61 12.98 2.93
N ARG A 125 3.86 12.66 3.99
CA ARG A 125 4.22 13.03 5.37
C ARG A 125 5.49 12.34 5.86
N HIS A 126 5.84 11.20 5.27
CA HIS A 126 6.98 10.37 5.65
C HIS A 126 8.04 10.28 4.55
N ILE A 127 8.05 11.22 3.59
CA ILE A 127 8.77 11.09 2.32
C ILE A 127 10.28 10.83 2.50
N ALA A 128 10.87 11.31 3.60
CA ALA A 128 12.28 11.07 3.93
C ALA A 128 12.63 9.60 4.23
N LEU A 129 11.63 8.74 4.47
CA LEU A 129 11.79 7.30 4.68
C LEU A 129 11.64 6.49 3.38
N PHE A 130 11.12 7.12 2.32
CA PHE A 130 10.91 6.48 1.02
C PHE A 130 12.07 6.80 0.07
N PRO A 131 12.21 6.05 -1.04
CA PRO A 131 13.29 6.24 -2.00
C PRO A 131 13.47 7.69 -2.46
N GLY A 132 14.71 8.14 -2.33
CA GLY A 132 15.23 9.45 -2.75
C GLY A 132 15.38 9.58 -4.26
#